data_AF-A0A0U1DV88-F1
#
_entry.id   AF-A0A0U1DV88-F1
#
_cell.length_a   1.000
_cell.length_b   1.000
_cell.length_c   1.000
_cell.angle_alpha   90.00
_cell.angle_beta   90.00
_cell.angle_gamma   90.00
#
_symmetry.space_group_name_H-M   'P 1'
#
loop_
_entity.id
_entity.type
_entity.pdbx_description
1 polymer ?
#
loop_
_entity_poly.entity_id
_entity_poly.type
_entity_poly.pdbx_seq_one_letter_code
_entity_poly.pdbx_strand_id
1 'polypeptide(L)'
;MSALDGFYSTWNKARETFGVGTPTDGSQYDGSSSKLLQMKSTIESAAPDDRWQGSGSQAYAAANKEHAGVYEKLADLDKKMAAEVTNAANIVTNGRTRLDNTKSWVDSAVNSLPSGLSSQAREKSLIPIAKEGITQVNNTVQNANKDMNTVAGRFTGLKGEFDALTNQKFAPGEKKGDAEGLADRDGDGKPDEDDVHKRAEQDVQDALSGNQEAAARVEDALSGIKPGHQLSEQQGAYLSQMQAQQHGMSVDELKAAEERLGEHRGIISNSWQLMSNDDVHFPKTETKVDALDNSQNMETGGRSQLPESVQQALGRKDLNSFLSNFDKPSEYAENARQVSTIADIVSHGNSELQRDTGLDAAMLDWSRDTLHDPLRPSLWSAVTGAGGFPEYAEARDNALADVFNTAGRDHAAVSSELSSETGQQFLTDLHNHVWLMHLIRSTTRTAFIR
;
A
#
# COMPACT_ATOMS: atom_id res chain seq x y z
N MET A 1 24.71 17.05 26.44
CA MET A 1 25.30 16.48 25.21
C MET A 1 25.95 17.62 24.45
N SER A 2 27.15 17.41 23.93
CA SER A 2 27.83 18.37 23.06
C SER A 2 27.19 18.37 21.66
N ALA A 3 27.44 19.41 20.86
CA ALA A 3 26.97 19.44 19.47
C ALA A 3 27.53 18.26 18.64
N LEU A 4 28.74 17.80 18.99
CA LEU A 4 29.42 16.70 18.32
C LEU A 4 28.80 15.33 18.65
N ASP A 5 28.32 15.15 19.89
CA ASP A 5 27.58 13.93 20.28
C ASP A 5 26.29 13.78 19.46
N GLY A 6 25.60 14.90 19.20
CA GLY A 6 24.41 14.94 18.36
C GLY A 6 24.70 14.53 16.92
N PHE A 7 25.82 15.00 16.35
CA PHE A 7 26.27 14.57 15.02
C PHE A 7 26.52 13.06 14.96
N TYR A 8 27.35 12.51 15.86
CA TYR A 8 27.68 11.07 15.81
C TYR A 8 26.46 10.18 16.02
N SER A 9 25.53 10.59 16.90
CA SER A 9 24.26 9.86 17.07
C SER A 9 23.44 9.86 15.78
N THR A 10 23.29 11.01 15.14
CA THR A 10 22.55 11.15 13.87
C THR A 10 23.20 10.35 12.74
N TRP A 11 24.53 10.45 12.61
CA TRP A 11 25.29 9.70 11.63
C TRP A 11 25.16 8.19 11.84
N ASN A 12 25.24 7.71 13.09
CA ASN A 12 25.16 6.28 13.39
C ASN A 12 23.77 5.73 13.02
N LYS A 13 22.71 6.44 13.41
CA LYS A 13 21.33 6.07 13.04
C LYS A 13 21.15 6.05 11.52
N ALA A 14 21.62 7.07 10.81
CA ALA A 14 21.57 7.12 9.35
C ALA A 14 22.35 5.96 8.72
N ARG A 15 23.49 5.56 9.29
CA ARG A 15 24.28 4.44 8.79
C ARG A 15 23.57 3.10 9.00
N GLU A 16 22.88 2.94 10.12
CA GLU A 16 22.07 1.75 10.43
C GLU A 16 20.95 1.54 9.40
N THR A 17 20.32 2.61 8.87
CA THR A 17 19.26 2.47 7.86
C THR A 17 19.76 1.93 6.51
N PHE A 18 21.06 2.05 6.22
CA PHE A 18 21.65 1.42 5.05
C PHE A 18 22.02 -0.05 5.28
N GLY A 19 21.82 -0.59 6.49
CA GLY A 19 22.16 -1.98 6.85
C GLY A 19 23.66 -2.27 6.89
N VAL A 20 24.01 -3.55 7.02
CA VAL A 20 25.39 -4.06 7.09
C VAL A 20 25.67 -5.10 6.01
N GLY A 21 26.96 -5.39 5.75
CA GLY A 21 27.39 -6.39 4.77
C GLY A 21 27.32 -5.92 3.30
N THR A 22 27.79 -6.74 2.37
CA THR A 22 27.71 -6.42 0.93
C THR A 22 26.27 -6.60 0.44
N PRO A 23 25.61 -5.57 -0.12
CA PRO A 23 24.28 -5.73 -0.69
C PRO A 23 24.30 -6.76 -1.84
N THR A 24 23.26 -7.59 -1.92
CA THR A 24 23.08 -8.52 -3.03
C THR A 24 22.71 -7.76 -4.30
N ASP A 25 23.47 -7.96 -5.37
CA ASP A 25 23.17 -7.38 -6.68
C ASP A 25 22.26 -8.31 -7.52
N GLY A 26 21.93 -7.89 -8.74
CA GLY A 26 21.06 -8.65 -9.63
C GLY A 26 21.72 -9.81 -10.36
N SER A 27 23.00 -10.12 -10.14
CA SER A 27 23.73 -11.15 -10.89
C SER A 27 23.08 -12.54 -10.83
N GLN A 28 22.32 -12.83 -9.78
CA GLN A 28 21.54 -14.06 -9.64
C GLN A 28 20.48 -14.26 -10.73
N TYR A 29 20.04 -13.18 -11.38
CA TYR A 29 19.05 -13.21 -12.45
C TYR A 29 19.69 -13.37 -13.85
N ASP A 30 20.99 -13.11 -14.02
CA ASP A 30 21.65 -13.17 -15.33
C ASP A 30 21.57 -14.55 -16.02
N GLY A 31 21.44 -15.63 -15.24
CA GLY A 31 21.33 -17.00 -15.76
C GLY A 31 19.98 -17.33 -16.41
N SER A 32 18.89 -16.73 -15.94
CA SER A 32 17.52 -17.07 -16.35
C SER A 32 17.21 -16.61 -17.77
N SER A 33 17.66 -15.40 -18.15
CA SER A 33 17.53 -14.86 -19.50
C SER A 33 18.14 -15.77 -20.58
N SER A 34 19.31 -16.37 -20.30
CA SER A 34 19.97 -17.28 -21.24
C SER A 34 19.17 -18.56 -21.49
N LYS A 35 18.52 -19.09 -20.43
CA LYS A 35 17.68 -20.27 -20.50
C LYS A 35 16.38 -20.00 -21.26
N LEU A 36 15.78 -18.82 -21.05
CA LEU A 36 14.60 -18.38 -21.80
C LEU A 36 14.89 -18.26 -23.30
N LEU A 37 16.05 -17.72 -23.67
CA LEU A 37 16.48 -17.67 -25.08
C LEU A 37 16.76 -19.05 -25.68
N GLN A 38 17.22 -20.02 -24.88
CA GLN A 38 17.33 -21.42 -25.31
C GLN A 38 15.94 -22.05 -25.55
N MET A 39 14.95 -21.74 -24.69
CA MET A 39 13.58 -22.20 -24.88
C MET A 39 12.94 -21.60 -26.14
N LYS A 40 13.17 -20.31 -26.41
CA LYS A 40 12.84 -19.67 -27.70
C LYS A 40 13.41 -20.46 -28.87
N SER A 41 14.73 -20.69 -28.87
CA SER A 41 15.41 -21.42 -29.94
C SER A 41 14.85 -22.84 -30.13
N THR A 42 14.51 -23.52 -29.03
CA THR A 42 13.91 -24.86 -29.06
C THR A 42 12.55 -24.84 -29.77
N ILE A 43 11.68 -23.88 -29.46
CA ILE A 43 10.37 -23.75 -30.10
C ILE A 43 10.48 -23.34 -31.56
N GLU A 44 11.39 -22.42 -31.89
CA GLU A 44 11.65 -22.03 -33.27
C GLU A 44 12.16 -23.22 -34.11
N SER A 45 12.97 -24.10 -33.52
CA SER A 45 13.45 -25.31 -34.19
C SER A 45 12.37 -26.36 -34.44
N ALA A 46 11.26 -26.30 -33.70
CA ALA A 46 10.12 -27.18 -33.87
C ALA A 46 9.15 -26.73 -34.98
N ALA A 47 9.49 -25.68 -35.74
CA ALA A 47 8.65 -25.19 -36.82
C ALA A 47 8.33 -26.30 -37.86
N PRO A 48 7.12 -26.30 -38.45
CA PRO A 48 6.76 -27.26 -39.50
C PRO A 48 7.71 -27.19 -40.68
N ASP A 49 8.06 -28.36 -41.22
CA ASP A 49 8.87 -28.50 -42.44
C ASP A 49 8.01 -28.90 -43.66
N ASP A 50 8.66 -29.13 -44.80
CA ASP A 50 8.01 -29.50 -46.05
C ASP A 50 7.13 -30.76 -45.97
N ARG A 51 7.26 -31.58 -44.92
CA ARG A 51 6.47 -32.80 -44.71
C ARG A 51 5.13 -32.52 -44.07
N TRP A 52 4.93 -31.36 -43.44
CA TRP A 52 3.68 -30.97 -42.79
C TRP A 52 3.16 -29.63 -43.32
N GLN A 53 2.23 -29.71 -44.25
CA GLN A 53 1.63 -28.56 -44.93
C GLN A 53 0.11 -28.51 -44.69
N GLY A 54 -0.46 -27.31 -44.70
CA GLY A 54 -1.90 -27.08 -44.53
C GLY A 54 -2.22 -26.08 -43.42
N SER A 55 -3.50 -25.86 -43.15
CA SER A 55 -3.97 -24.90 -42.14
C SER A 55 -3.46 -25.23 -40.73
N GLY A 56 -3.37 -26.53 -40.38
CA GLY A 56 -2.86 -26.98 -39.10
C GLY A 56 -1.38 -26.63 -38.88
N SER A 57 -0.53 -26.77 -39.91
CA SER A 57 0.89 -26.40 -39.79
C SER A 57 1.07 -24.88 -39.77
N GLN A 58 0.24 -24.13 -40.49
CA GLN A 58 0.25 -22.65 -40.43
C GLN A 58 -0.16 -22.13 -39.04
N ALA A 59 -1.20 -22.70 -38.42
CA ALA A 59 -1.63 -22.34 -37.07
C ALA A 59 -0.56 -22.68 -36.02
N TYR A 60 0.05 -23.86 -36.12
CA TYR A 60 1.15 -24.27 -35.25
C TYR A 60 2.39 -23.37 -35.40
N ALA A 61 2.75 -23.00 -36.63
CA ALA A 61 3.86 -22.07 -36.88
C ALA A 61 3.58 -20.67 -36.29
N ALA A 62 2.34 -20.20 -36.35
CA ALA A 62 1.93 -18.94 -35.72
C ALA A 62 2.05 -19.02 -34.19
N ALA A 63 1.56 -20.12 -33.57
CA ALA A 63 1.68 -20.34 -32.13
C ALA A 63 3.13 -20.43 -31.65
N ASN A 64 3.97 -21.16 -32.37
CA ASN A 64 5.40 -21.22 -32.06
C ASN A 64 6.07 -19.84 -32.13
N LYS A 65 5.67 -19.00 -33.08
CA LYS A 65 6.20 -17.64 -33.19
C LYS A 65 5.78 -16.75 -32.02
N GLU A 66 4.53 -16.84 -31.57
CA GLU A 66 4.07 -16.10 -30.40
C GLU A 66 4.74 -16.60 -29.10
N HIS A 67 4.86 -17.92 -28.92
CA HIS A 67 5.61 -18.51 -27.79
C HIS A 67 7.08 -18.04 -27.78
N ALA A 68 7.75 -18.05 -28.94
CA ALA A 68 9.10 -17.52 -29.08
C ALA A 68 9.19 -16.04 -28.66
N GLY A 69 8.18 -15.24 -29.01
CA GLY A 69 8.03 -13.85 -28.58
C GLY A 69 7.85 -13.68 -27.07
N VAL A 70 7.08 -14.55 -26.41
CA VAL A 70 6.95 -14.56 -24.93
C VAL A 70 8.29 -14.80 -24.28
N TYR A 71 9.02 -15.84 -24.69
CA TYR A 71 10.32 -16.19 -24.12
C TYR A 71 11.36 -15.08 -24.29
N GLU A 72 11.34 -14.39 -25.43
CA GLU A 72 12.17 -13.20 -25.66
C GLU A 72 11.84 -12.06 -24.69
N LYS A 73 10.55 -11.71 -24.57
CA LYS A 73 10.11 -10.65 -23.65
C LYS A 73 10.43 -10.98 -22.19
N LEU A 74 10.21 -12.23 -21.76
CA LEU A 74 10.58 -12.69 -20.41
C LEU A 74 12.10 -12.57 -20.19
N ALA A 75 12.92 -12.92 -21.18
CA ALA A 75 14.38 -12.81 -21.07
C ALA A 75 14.84 -11.36 -20.94
N ASP A 76 14.18 -10.43 -21.63
CA ASP A 76 14.47 -9.00 -21.52
C ASP A 76 14.02 -8.43 -20.16
N LEU A 77 12.84 -8.82 -19.67
CA LEU A 77 12.35 -8.40 -18.37
C LEU A 77 13.22 -8.87 -17.22
N ASP A 78 13.69 -10.11 -17.29
CA ASP A 78 14.63 -10.70 -16.33
C ASP A 78 15.93 -9.90 -16.23
N LYS A 79 16.50 -9.47 -17.38
CA LYS A 79 17.66 -8.57 -17.41
C LYS A 79 17.37 -7.19 -16.83
N LYS A 80 16.21 -6.61 -17.13
CA LYS A 80 15.81 -5.32 -16.56
C LYS A 80 15.67 -5.42 -15.04
N MET A 81 15.09 -6.51 -14.54
CA MET A 81 14.99 -6.78 -13.09
C MET A 81 16.37 -6.89 -12.44
N ALA A 82 17.30 -7.65 -13.06
CA ALA A 82 18.68 -7.75 -12.61
C ALA A 82 19.36 -6.37 -12.49
N ALA A 83 19.16 -5.52 -13.49
CA ALA A 83 19.71 -4.17 -13.49
C ALA A 83 19.15 -3.31 -12.34
N GLU A 84 17.85 -3.38 -12.07
CA GLU A 84 17.25 -2.57 -11.00
C GLU A 84 17.61 -3.06 -9.58
N VAL A 85 17.74 -4.37 -9.36
CA VAL A 85 18.30 -4.91 -8.10
C VAL A 85 19.74 -4.41 -7.91
N THR A 86 20.54 -4.40 -8.98
CA THR A 86 21.92 -3.88 -8.95
C THR A 86 21.94 -2.38 -8.66
N ASN A 87 21.00 -1.60 -9.22
CA ASN A 87 20.87 -0.17 -8.93
C ASN A 87 20.55 0.08 -7.44
N ALA A 88 19.65 -0.69 -6.85
CA ALA A 88 19.33 -0.61 -5.42
C ALA A 88 20.57 -0.91 -4.54
N ALA A 89 21.31 -1.98 -4.86
CA ALA A 89 22.56 -2.33 -4.18
C ALA A 89 23.62 -1.20 -4.26
N ASN A 90 23.72 -0.55 -5.42
CA ASN A 90 24.61 0.60 -5.63
C ASN A 90 24.19 1.83 -4.82
N ILE A 91 22.89 2.14 -4.72
CA ILE A 91 22.39 3.25 -3.89
C ILE A 91 22.79 3.04 -2.44
N VAL A 92 22.62 1.82 -1.91
CA VAL A 92 22.99 1.47 -0.54
C VAL A 92 24.50 1.65 -0.32
N THR A 93 25.31 1.08 -1.22
CA THR A 93 26.78 1.15 -1.12
C THR A 93 27.27 2.60 -1.18
N ASN A 94 26.76 3.39 -2.13
CA ASN A 94 27.12 4.79 -2.29
C ASN A 94 26.68 5.64 -1.10
N GLY A 95 25.49 5.38 -0.55
CA GLY A 95 25.00 6.04 0.66
C GLY A 95 25.94 5.82 1.84
N ARG A 96 26.34 4.57 2.09
CA ARG A 96 27.32 4.23 3.15
C ARG A 96 28.65 4.94 2.95
N THR A 97 29.21 4.92 1.73
CA THR A 97 30.47 5.61 1.43
C THR A 97 30.37 7.12 1.67
N ARG A 98 29.26 7.75 1.28
CA ARG A 98 29.03 9.18 1.53
C ARG A 98 28.95 9.48 3.02
N LEU A 99 28.22 8.67 3.79
CA LEU A 99 28.15 8.81 5.24
C LEU A 99 29.54 8.66 5.87
N ASP A 100 30.33 7.67 5.47
CA ASP A 100 31.69 7.47 5.97
C ASP A 100 32.58 8.69 5.67
N ASN A 101 32.49 9.23 4.46
CA ASN A 101 33.21 10.44 4.06
C ASN A 101 32.80 11.67 4.91
N THR A 102 31.50 11.85 5.18
CA THR A 102 31.02 12.94 6.05
C THR A 102 31.55 12.80 7.47
N LYS A 103 31.58 11.59 8.03
CA LYS A 103 32.19 11.36 9.35
C LYS A 103 33.68 11.68 9.36
N SER A 104 34.43 11.21 8.36
CA SER A 104 35.85 11.54 8.23
C SER A 104 36.11 13.04 8.08
N TRP A 105 35.24 13.76 7.37
CA TRP A 105 35.30 15.22 7.25
C TRP A 105 35.07 15.90 8.61
N VAL A 106 34.05 15.51 9.37
CA VAL A 106 33.81 16.04 10.73
C VAL A 106 35.00 15.76 11.64
N ASP A 107 35.49 14.52 11.67
CA ASP A 107 36.63 14.12 12.50
C ASP A 107 37.87 14.98 12.16
N SER A 108 38.12 15.24 10.87
CA SER A 108 39.22 16.09 10.41
C SER A 108 39.05 17.56 10.77
N ALA A 109 37.83 18.09 10.65
CA ALA A 109 37.50 19.47 11.01
C ALA A 109 37.66 19.71 12.52
N VAL A 110 37.23 18.76 13.35
CA VAL A 110 37.42 18.79 14.81
C VAL A 110 38.91 18.75 15.18
N ASN A 111 39.68 17.89 14.53
CA ASN A 111 41.13 17.77 14.77
C ASN A 111 41.92 19.00 14.33
N SER A 112 41.38 19.81 13.42
CA SER A 112 41.99 21.05 12.93
C SER A 112 41.80 22.24 13.88
N LEU A 113 40.98 22.10 14.93
CA LEU A 113 40.76 23.16 15.90
C LEU A 113 42.03 23.43 16.74
N PRO A 114 42.39 24.70 17.00
CA PRO A 114 43.57 25.03 17.80
C PRO A 114 43.53 24.40 19.20
N SER A 115 44.63 23.77 19.61
CA SER A 115 44.75 23.09 20.92
C SER A 115 44.75 24.03 22.12
N GLY A 116 45.03 25.33 21.93
CA GLY A 116 45.02 26.36 22.97
C GLY A 116 43.65 26.98 23.27
N LEU A 117 42.56 26.53 22.64
CA LEU A 117 41.22 27.04 22.90
C LEU A 117 40.74 26.66 24.32
N SER A 118 40.04 27.58 24.98
CA SER A 118 39.28 27.25 26.20
C SER A 118 38.14 26.28 25.87
N SER A 119 37.67 25.51 26.86
CA SER A 119 36.57 24.54 26.67
C SER A 119 35.32 25.19 26.08
N GLN A 120 34.96 26.40 26.52
CA GLN A 120 33.80 27.14 26.01
C GLN A 120 34.00 27.62 24.57
N ALA A 121 35.21 28.06 24.22
CA ALA A 121 35.53 28.47 22.84
C ALA A 121 35.57 27.28 21.90
N ARG A 122 36.08 26.14 22.37
CA ARG A 122 36.09 24.87 21.62
C ARG A 122 34.67 24.39 21.34
N GLU A 123 33.80 24.37 22.34
CA GLU A 123 32.39 23.96 22.16
C GLU A 123 31.66 24.85 21.14
N LYS A 124 31.85 26.17 21.20
CA LYS A 124 31.29 27.10 20.21
C LYS A 124 31.78 26.83 18.77
N SER A 125 33.02 26.38 18.61
CA SER A 125 33.58 26.02 17.31
C SER A 125 33.08 24.67 16.79
N LEU A 126 32.63 23.76 17.66
CA LEU A 126 32.07 22.45 17.27
C LEU A 126 30.66 22.58 16.68
N ILE A 127 29.85 23.54 17.14
CA ILE A 127 28.48 23.76 16.67
C ILE A 127 28.36 23.88 15.14
N PRO A 128 29.10 24.77 14.44
CA PRO A 128 28.99 24.89 12.99
C PRO A 128 29.50 23.65 12.25
N ILE A 129 30.52 22.95 12.76
CA ILE A 129 31.03 21.72 12.17
C ILE A 129 29.98 20.60 12.25
N ALA A 130 29.38 20.42 13.44
CA ALA A 130 28.32 19.44 13.65
C ALA A 130 27.08 19.73 12.81
N LYS A 131 26.67 21.00 12.71
CA LYS A 131 25.53 21.42 11.88
C LYS A 131 25.73 21.09 10.40
N GLU A 132 26.91 21.38 9.86
CA GLU A 132 27.26 21.07 8.48
C GLU A 132 27.33 19.55 8.25
N GLY A 133 27.93 18.81 9.18
CA GLY A 133 27.95 17.34 9.14
C GLY A 133 26.55 16.73 9.13
N ILE A 134 25.65 17.20 9.99
CA ILE A 134 24.23 16.77 10.02
C ILE A 134 23.54 17.11 8.70
N THR A 135 23.81 18.28 8.12
CA THR A 135 23.24 18.68 6.82
C THR A 135 23.67 17.72 5.71
N GLN A 136 24.94 17.32 5.67
CA GLN A 136 25.44 16.35 4.69
C GLN A 136 24.89 14.94 4.89
N VAL A 137 24.71 14.50 6.15
CA VAL A 137 24.03 13.24 6.47
C VAL A 137 22.59 13.28 5.95
N ASN A 138 21.84 14.34 6.24
CA ASN A 138 20.46 14.49 5.78
C ASN A 138 20.36 14.49 4.24
N ASN A 139 21.23 15.23 3.55
CA ASN A 139 21.27 15.23 2.09
C ASN A 139 21.60 13.84 1.52
N THR A 140 22.45 13.06 2.17
CA THR A 140 22.78 11.71 1.74
C THR A 140 21.57 10.79 1.83
N VAL A 141 20.86 10.81 2.96
CA VAL A 141 19.66 10.00 3.17
C VAL A 141 18.52 10.41 2.23
N GLN A 142 18.26 11.72 2.08
CA GLN A 142 17.21 12.22 1.18
C GLN A 142 17.45 11.82 -0.28
N ASN A 143 18.70 11.95 -0.76
CA ASN A 143 19.03 11.55 -2.12
C ASN A 143 18.91 10.03 -2.30
N ALA A 144 19.38 9.24 -1.33
CA ALA A 144 19.23 7.79 -1.38
C ALA A 144 17.76 7.36 -1.42
N ASN A 145 16.89 7.99 -0.62
CA ASN A 145 15.45 7.71 -0.63
C ASN A 145 14.81 8.08 -1.97
N LYS A 146 15.18 9.23 -2.54
CA LYS A 146 14.70 9.63 -3.87
C LYS A 146 15.13 8.64 -4.96
N ASP A 147 16.40 8.22 -4.93
CA ASP A 147 16.94 7.26 -5.89
C ASP A 147 16.27 5.89 -5.72
N MET A 148 16.02 5.46 -4.48
CA MET A 148 15.34 4.19 -4.17
C MET A 148 13.87 4.22 -4.60
N ASN A 149 13.16 5.34 -4.41
CA ASN A 149 11.79 5.51 -4.91
C ASN A 149 11.73 5.48 -6.45
N THR A 150 12.77 6.00 -7.11
CA THR A 150 12.89 5.89 -8.58
C THR A 150 13.04 4.43 -9.00
N VAL A 151 13.85 3.65 -8.28
CA VAL A 151 13.99 2.20 -8.51
C VAL A 151 12.67 1.47 -8.25
N ALA A 152 11.96 1.79 -7.16
CA ALA A 152 10.65 1.21 -6.84
C ALA A 152 9.63 1.46 -7.97
N GLY A 153 9.53 2.68 -8.48
CA GLY A 153 8.65 2.99 -9.61
C GLY A 153 8.98 2.18 -10.88
N ARG A 154 10.27 1.90 -11.13
CA ARG A 154 10.69 1.02 -12.24
C ARG A 154 10.32 -0.43 -11.99
N PHE A 155 10.44 -0.94 -10.77
CA PHE A 155 9.95 -2.28 -10.41
C PHE A 155 8.45 -2.43 -10.65
N THR A 156 7.64 -1.43 -10.28
CA THR A 156 6.20 -1.43 -10.58
C THR A 156 5.92 -1.46 -12.08
N GLY A 157 6.68 -0.71 -12.87
CA GLY A 157 6.61 -0.76 -14.33
C GLY A 157 6.96 -2.15 -14.89
N LEU A 158 8.03 -2.78 -14.39
CA LEU A 158 8.41 -4.13 -14.78
C LEU A 158 7.33 -5.16 -14.42
N LYS A 159 6.71 -5.05 -13.24
CA LYS A 159 5.57 -5.89 -12.84
C LYS A 159 4.44 -5.79 -13.85
N GLY A 160 4.07 -4.57 -14.27
CA GLY A 160 3.07 -4.37 -15.33
C GLY A 160 3.44 -5.01 -16.67
N GLU A 161 4.72 -4.96 -17.06
CA GLU A 161 5.19 -5.67 -18.26
C GLU A 161 5.12 -7.19 -18.11
N PHE A 162 5.37 -7.76 -16.91
CA PHE A 162 5.17 -9.19 -16.64
C PHE A 162 3.69 -9.59 -16.68
N ASP A 163 2.82 -8.80 -16.04
CA ASP A 163 1.37 -9.06 -16.01
C ASP A 163 0.77 -9.00 -17.43
N ALA A 164 1.29 -8.13 -18.31
CA ALA A 164 0.86 -8.11 -19.71
C ALA A 164 1.21 -9.39 -20.50
N LEU A 165 2.15 -10.21 -20.04
CA LEU A 165 2.53 -11.46 -20.68
C LEU A 165 1.62 -12.64 -20.32
N THR A 166 0.83 -12.54 -19.24
CA THR A 166 -0.07 -13.64 -18.81
C THR A 166 -1.30 -13.79 -19.70
N ASN A 167 -1.67 -12.74 -20.45
CA ASN A 167 -2.85 -12.68 -21.30
C ASN A 167 -2.58 -12.90 -22.80
N GLN A 168 -1.51 -13.62 -23.18
CA GLN A 168 -1.17 -13.83 -24.58
C GLN A 168 -2.00 -14.92 -25.27
N LYS A 169 -2.39 -14.63 -26.52
CA LYS A 169 -3.22 -15.47 -27.37
C LYS A 169 -2.37 -16.02 -28.52
N PHE A 170 -2.31 -17.34 -28.67
CA PHE A 170 -1.27 -17.98 -29.48
C PHE A 170 -1.68 -18.38 -30.91
N ALA A 171 -2.81 -17.94 -31.47
CA ALA A 171 -3.10 -18.19 -32.90
C ALA A 171 -4.11 -17.22 -33.57
N PRO A 172 -3.93 -16.90 -34.88
CA PRO A 172 -4.91 -16.17 -35.68
C PRO A 172 -6.07 -17.13 -36.05
N GLY A 173 -7.20 -16.98 -35.35
CA GLY A 173 -8.38 -17.82 -35.58
C GLY A 173 -8.85 -18.58 -34.35
N GLU A 174 -8.25 -18.38 -33.17
CA GLU A 174 -8.92 -18.72 -31.92
C GLU A 174 -10.18 -17.86 -31.76
N LYS A 175 -11.31 -18.28 -32.35
CA LYS A 175 -12.48 -18.47 -31.49
C LYS A 175 -12.02 -19.46 -30.43
N LYS A 176 -12.35 -19.25 -29.14
CA LYS A 176 -12.09 -20.24 -28.08
C LYS A 176 -12.40 -21.61 -28.66
N GLY A 177 -11.36 -22.34 -29.03
CA GLY A 177 -11.48 -23.60 -29.72
C GLY A 177 -11.81 -24.56 -28.63
N ASP A 178 -13.08 -24.93 -28.58
CA ASP A 178 -13.57 -26.25 -28.22
C ASP A 178 -12.52 -27.04 -27.43
N ALA A 179 -12.48 -26.74 -26.13
CA ALA A 179 -12.17 -27.80 -25.19
C ALA A 179 -13.30 -28.83 -25.36
N GLU A 180 -13.20 -29.66 -26.40
CA GLU A 180 -13.76 -31.00 -26.38
C GLU A 180 -13.13 -31.67 -25.16
N GLY A 181 -13.83 -31.52 -24.05
CA GLY A 181 -13.26 -31.79 -22.75
C GLY A 181 -13.98 -31.19 -21.56
N LEU A 182 -14.88 -30.20 -21.68
CA LEU A 182 -15.79 -29.82 -20.59
C LEU A 182 -17.16 -29.44 -21.16
N ALA A 183 -18.18 -30.11 -20.65
CA ALA A 183 -19.46 -30.32 -21.30
C ALA A 183 -20.38 -29.09 -21.22
N ASP A 184 -20.73 -28.52 -22.39
CA ASP A 184 -22.00 -27.82 -22.59
C ASP A 184 -23.10 -28.89 -22.68
N ARG A 185 -23.86 -29.08 -21.59
CA ARG A 185 -24.92 -30.11 -21.54
C ARG A 185 -26.29 -29.63 -22.00
N ASP A 186 -26.53 -28.32 -22.10
CA ASP A 186 -27.88 -27.78 -22.32
C ASP A 186 -28.02 -26.81 -23.51
N GLY A 187 -26.90 -26.36 -24.11
CA GLY A 187 -26.86 -25.63 -25.37
C GLY A 187 -27.47 -24.23 -25.32
N ASP A 188 -27.55 -23.58 -24.16
CA ASP A 188 -28.25 -22.31 -23.99
C ASP A 188 -27.41 -21.05 -24.32
N GLY A 189 -26.11 -21.23 -24.56
CA GLY A 189 -25.20 -20.14 -24.92
C GLY A 189 -24.79 -19.23 -23.76
N LYS A 190 -25.00 -19.65 -22.50
CA LYS A 190 -24.36 -19.08 -21.31
C LYS A 190 -23.23 -20.01 -20.83
N PRO A 191 -22.23 -19.49 -20.10
CA PRO A 191 -21.18 -20.34 -19.53
C PRO A 191 -21.80 -21.23 -18.43
N ASP A 192 -21.67 -22.55 -18.57
CA ASP A 192 -22.00 -23.51 -17.52
C ASP A 192 -21.28 -23.16 -16.19
N GLU A 193 -21.96 -23.44 -15.09
CA GLU A 193 -21.69 -23.06 -13.68
C GLU A 193 -20.34 -23.50 -13.06
N ASP A 194 -19.39 -24.01 -13.83
CA ASP A 194 -18.24 -24.72 -13.26
C ASP A 194 -17.11 -23.78 -12.79
N ASP A 195 -17.18 -23.44 -11.49
CA ASP A 195 -16.23 -22.78 -10.58
C ASP A 195 -16.47 -21.29 -10.32
N VAL A 196 -17.44 -21.02 -9.43
CA VAL A 196 -17.76 -19.71 -8.85
C VAL A 196 -16.52 -19.00 -8.29
N HIS A 197 -15.54 -19.74 -7.77
CA HIS A 197 -14.33 -19.19 -7.18
C HIS A 197 -13.39 -18.60 -8.24
N LYS A 198 -13.21 -19.30 -9.37
CA LYS A 198 -12.45 -18.76 -10.51
C LYS A 198 -13.11 -17.53 -11.12
N ARG A 199 -14.44 -17.53 -11.19
CA ARG A 199 -15.18 -16.38 -11.69
C ARG A 199 -15.03 -15.18 -10.76
N ALA A 200 -15.13 -15.39 -9.45
CA ALA A 200 -14.92 -14.33 -8.46
C ALA A 200 -13.52 -13.72 -8.54
N GLU A 201 -12.48 -14.54 -8.72
CA GLU A 201 -11.10 -14.09 -8.85
C GLU A 201 -10.91 -13.18 -10.07
N GLN A 202 -11.37 -13.63 -11.24
CA GLN A 202 -11.31 -12.87 -12.50
C GLN A 202 -12.14 -11.59 -12.44
N ASP A 203 -13.37 -11.66 -11.93
CA ASP A 203 -14.26 -10.52 -11.87
C ASP A 203 -13.73 -9.44 -10.91
N VAL A 204 -13.16 -9.82 -9.77
CA VAL A 204 -12.51 -8.86 -8.87
C VAL A 204 -11.27 -8.24 -9.51
N GLN A 205 -10.43 -9.04 -10.19
CA GLN A 205 -9.23 -8.54 -10.85
C GLN A 205 -9.57 -7.53 -11.97
N ASP A 206 -10.55 -7.88 -12.79
CA ASP A 206 -11.04 -7.04 -13.89
C ASP A 206 -11.70 -5.76 -13.33
N ALA A 207 -12.50 -5.87 -12.27
CA ALA A 207 -13.15 -4.74 -11.62
C ALA A 207 -12.12 -3.74 -11.06
N LEU A 208 -11.12 -4.21 -10.29
CA LEU A 208 -10.06 -3.36 -9.74
C LEU A 208 -9.18 -2.72 -10.84
N SER A 209 -9.14 -3.33 -12.02
CA SER A 209 -8.48 -2.80 -13.21
C SER A 209 -9.35 -1.80 -14.01
N GLY A 210 -10.63 -1.63 -13.64
CA GLY A 210 -11.56 -0.64 -14.20
C GLY A 210 -12.65 -1.21 -15.13
N ASN A 211 -12.79 -2.53 -15.24
CA ASN A 211 -13.86 -3.14 -16.03
C ASN A 211 -15.22 -2.96 -15.33
N GLN A 212 -16.11 -2.18 -15.96
CA GLN A 212 -17.41 -1.85 -15.38
C GLN A 212 -18.37 -3.04 -15.30
N GLU A 213 -18.33 -3.96 -16.27
CA GLU A 213 -19.21 -5.15 -16.25
C GLU A 213 -18.81 -6.12 -15.14
N ALA A 214 -17.52 -6.26 -14.90
CA ALA A 214 -17.00 -7.04 -13.78
C ALA A 214 -17.33 -6.35 -12.45
N ALA A 215 -17.15 -5.03 -12.37
CA ALA A 215 -17.50 -4.24 -11.18
C ALA A 215 -18.98 -4.37 -10.81
N ALA A 216 -19.89 -4.37 -11.79
CA ALA A 216 -21.32 -4.60 -11.56
C ALA A 216 -21.61 -5.99 -10.98
N ARG A 217 -20.91 -7.04 -11.42
CA ARG A 217 -21.05 -8.39 -10.86
C ARG A 217 -20.54 -8.48 -9.43
N VAL A 218 -19.41 -7.83 -9.15
CA VAL A 218 -18.88 -7.71 -7.78
C VAL A 218 -19.86 -6.95 -6.89
N GLU A 219 -20.41 -5.84 -7.36
CA GLU A 219 -21.40 -5.05 -6.62
C GLU A 219 -22.67 -5.85 -6.31
N ASP A 220 -23.22 -6.57 -7.29
CA ASP A 220 -24.40 -7.42 -7.10
C ASP A 220 -24.14 -8.48 -6.02
N ALA A 221 -22.98 -9.16 -6.07
CA ALA A 221 -22.58 -10.14 -5.07
C ALA A 221 -22.47 -9.52 -3.66
N LEU A 222 -21.76 -8.39 -3.52
CA LEU A 222 -21.52 -7.75 -2.23
C LEU A 222 -22.79 -7.10 -1.65
N SER A 223 -23.64 -6.49 -2.47
CA SER A 223 -24.87 -5.82 -2.03
C SER A 223 -25.90 -6.77 -1.42
N GLY A 224 -25.85 -8.05 -1.80
CA GLY A 224 -26.70 -9.09 -1.24
C GLY A 224 -26.25 -9.59 0.15
N ILE A 225 -25.05 -9.23 0.62
CA ILE A 225 -24.52 -9.73 1.89
C ILE A 225 -25.17 -8.99 3.06
N LYS A 226 -25.67 -9.76 4.02
CA LYS A 226 -26.23 -9.24 5.28
C LYS A 226 -25.43 -9.78 6.45
N PRO A 227 -24.78 -8.91 7.25
CA PRO A 227 -24.13 -9.34 8.49
C PRO A 227 -25.06 -10.21 9.35
N GLY A 228 -24.48 -11.23 9.99
CA GLY A 228 -25.21 -12.20 10.82
C GLY A 228 -25.95 -13.29 10.05
N HIS A 229 -25.92 -13.28 8.71
CA HIS A 229 -26.45 -14.35 7.87
C HIS A 229 -25.33 -15.14 7.21
N GLN A 230 -25.58 -16.42 6.95
CA GLN A 230 -24.64 -17.25 6.19
C GLN A 230 -24.56 -16.75 4.75
N LEU A 231 -23.33 -16.53 4.26
CA LEU A 231 -23.07 -16.11 2.89
C LEU A 231 -23.34 -17.27 1.93
N SER A 232 -23.85 -16.95 0.74
CA SER A 232 -23.81 -17.90 -0.37
C SER A 232 -22.36 -18.17 -0.79
N GLU A 233 -22.12 -19.28 -1.49
CA GLU A 233 -20.81 -19.63 -2.05
C GLU A 233 -20.26 -18.50 -2.93
N GLN A 234 -21.12 -17.89 -3.75
CA GLN A 234 -20.78 -16.73 -4.55
C GLN A 234 -20.42 -15.51 -3.71
N GLN A 235 -21.23 -15.17 -2.70
CA GLN A 235 -20.95 -14.04 -1.82
C GLN A 235 -19.61 -14.19 -1.07
N GLY A 236 -19.36 -15.39 -0.56
CA GLY A 236 -18.11 -15.73 0.12
C GLY A 236 -16.89 -15.62 -0.80
N ALA A 237 -16.97 -16.17 -2.01
CA ALA A 237 -15.89 -16.14 -2.99
C ALA A 237 -15.53 -14.69 -3.40
N TYR A 238 -16.53 -13.86 -3.70
CA TYR A 238 -16.29 -12.46 -4.09
C TYR A 238 -15.72 -11.62 -2.94
N LEU A 239 -16.24 -11.77 -1.71
CA LEU A 239 -15.69 -11.05 -0.55
C LEU A 239 -14.26 -11.49 -0.24
N SER A 240 -13.98 -12.80 -0.33
CA SER A 240 -12.63 -13.35 -0.13
C SER A 240 -11.63 -12.85 -1.16
N GLN A 241 -12.02 -12.81 -2.44
CA GLN A 241 -11.16 -12.29 -3.50
C GLN A 241 -10.92 -10.78 -3.38
N MET A 242 -11.92 -10.00 -2.97
CA MET A 242 -11.74 -8.59 -2.65
C MET A 242 -10.71 -8.39 -1.52
N GLN A 243 -10.77 -9.20 -0.47
CA GLN A 243 -9.79 -9.16 0.63
C GLN A 243 -8.38 -9.52 0.13
N ALA A 244 -8.23 -10.62 -0.61
CA ALA A 244 -6.92 -11.10 -1.05
C ALA A 244 -6.24 -10.16 -2.05
N GLN A 245 -6.97 -9.65 -3.04
CA GLN A 245 -6.41 -8.81 -4.09
C GLN A 245 -6.09 -7.39 -3.61
N GLN A 246 -6.84 -6.87 -2.64
CA GLN A 246 -6.58 -5.57 -2.03
C GLN A 246 -5.52 -5.61 -0.93
N HIS A 247 -5.23 -6.78 -0.34
CA HIS A 247 -4.40 -6.92 0.86
C HIS A 247 -3.06 -6.18 0.78
N GLY A 248 -2.36 -6.31 -0.35
CA GLY A 248 -1.03 -5.72 -0.58
C GLY A 248 -1.03 -4.34 -1.26
N MET A 249 -2.19 -3.76 -1.54
CA MET A 249 -2.27 -2.44 -2.17
C MET A 249 -2.03 -1.33 -1.14
N SER A 250 -1.30 -0.29 -1.53
CA SER A 250 -1.19 0.96 -0.77
C SER A 250 -2.52 1.72 -0.77
N VAL A 251 -2.69 2.67 0.17
CA VAL A 251 -3.88 3.52 0.23
C VAL A 251 -4.10 4.30 -1.08
N ASP A 252 -3.03 4.75 -1.72
CA ASP A 252 -3.09 5.46 -3.00
C ASP A 252 -3.50 4.53 -4.15
N GLU A 253 -3.03 3.29 -4.16
CA GLU A 253 -3.44 2.28 -5.16
C GLU A 253 -4.91 1.89 -4.99
N LEU A 254 -5.38 1.76 -3.74
CA LEU A 254 -6.79 1.52 -3.41
C LEU A 254 -7.65 2.70 -3.86
N LYS A 255 -7.19 3.94 -3.65
CA LYS A 255 -7.88 5.13 -4.15
C LYS A 255 -7.92 5.18 -5.68
N ALA A 256 -6.81 4.86 -6.33
CA ALA A 256 -6.77 4.81 -7.79
C ALA A 256 -7.68 3.70 -8.36
N ALA A 257 -7.80 2.55 -7.68
CA ALA A 257 -8.75 1.50 -8.05
C ALA A 257 -10.20 1.99 -7.87
N GLU A 258 -10.50 2.67 -6.76
CA GLU A 258 -11.80 3.29 -6.49
C GLU A 258 -12.22 4.27 -7.60
N GLU A 259 -11.30 5.11 -8.05
CA GLU A 259 -11.56 6.07 -9.14
C GLU A 259 -11.84 5.39 -10.48
N ARG A 260 -11.15 4.28 -10.79
CA ARG A 260 -11.38 3.50 -12.03
C ARG A 260 -12.75 2.82 -12.06
N LEU A 261 -13.35 2.58 -10.90
CA LEU A 261 -14.63 1.89 -10.77
C LEU A 261 -15.84 2.76 -11.11
N GLY A 262 -15.67 4.08 -11.28
CA GLY A 262 -16.72 4.96 -11.79
C GLY A 262 -17.98 4.97 -10.91
N GLU A 263 -19.10 4.48 -11.45
CA GLU A 263 -20.36 4.39 -10.71
C GLU A 263 -20.35 3.30 -9.64
N HIS A 264 -19.52 2.26 -9.82
CA HIS A 264 -19.37 1.13 -8.89
C HIS A 264 -18.31 1.37 -7.81
N ARG A 265 -17.82 2.60 -7.63
CA ARG A 265 -16.72 2.91 -6.69
C ARG A 265 -16.99 2.51 -5.23
N GLY A 266 -18.27 2.36 -4.87
CA GLY A 266 -18.69 1.87 -3.56
C GLY A 266 -18.25 0.44 -3.22
N ILE A 267 -17.88 -0.41 -4.20
CA ILE A 267 -17.54 -1.82 -3.91
C ILE A 267 -16.32 -1.98 -3.00
N ILE A 268 -15.34 -1.07 -3.08
CA ILE A 268 -14.15 -1.11 -2.21
C ILE A 268 -14.57 -0.82 -0.77
N SER A 269 -15.30 0.27 -0.54
CA SER A 269 -15.84 0.58 0.79
C SER A 269 -16.74 -0.54 1.31
N ASN A 270 -17.63 -1.08 0.48
CA ASN A 270 -18.55 -2.15 0.88
C ASN A 270 -17.78 -3.40 1.29
N SER A 271 -16.74 -3.77 0.55
CA SER A 271 -15.89 -4.90 0.92
C SER A 271 -15.21 -4.70 2.28
N TRP A 272 -14.71 -3.49 2.58
CA TRP A 272 -14.04 -3.23 3.85
C TRP A 272 -15.00 -3.27 5.04
N GLN A 273 -16.19 -2.71 4.86
CA GLN A 273 -17.24 -2.75 5.88
C GLN A 273 -17.66 -4.20 6.16
N LEU A 274 -17.81 -5.02 5.12
CA LEU A 274 -18.15 -6.44 5.25
C LEU A 274 -17.04 -7.28 5.88
N MET A 275 -15.79 -7.18 5.38
CA MET A 275 -14.68 -7.99 5.89
C MET A 275 -14.26 -7.60 7.31
N SER A 276 -14.56 -6.36 7.74
CA SER A 276 -14.25 -5.89 9.09
C SER A 276 -15.38 -6.09 10.11
N ASN A 277 -16.54 -6.61 9.69
CA ASN A 277 -17.68 -6.85 10.58
C ASN A 277 -17.59 -8.27 11.18
N ASP A 278 -17.63 -8.37 12.51
CA ASP A 278 -17.44 -9.62 13.25
C ASP A 278 -18.60 -10.63 13.04
N ASP A 279 -19.77 -10.17 12.56
CA ASP A 279 -20.90 -11.03 12.21
C ASP A 279 -20.81 -11.61 10.78
N VAL A 280 -19.79 -11.24 10.01
CA VAL A 280 -19.55 -11.75 8.65
C VAL A 280 -18.52 -12.88 8.70
N HIS A 281 -18.84 -14.02 8.11
CA HIS A 281 -17.95 -15.18 8.06
C HIS A 281 -17.75 -15.58 6.60
N PHE A 282 -16.52 -15.55 6.11
CA PHE A 282 -16.22 -15.79 4.70
C PHE A 282 -15.04 -16.75 4.53
N PRO A 283 -14.97 -17.48 3.41
CA PRO A 283 -13.84 -18.35 3.09
C PRO A 283 -12.50 -17.59 3.08
N LYS A 284 -11.41 -18.25 3.42
CA LYS A 284 -10.06 -17.69 3.29
C LYS A 284 -9.51 -17.93 1.89
N THR A 285 -9.03 -16.87 1.23
CA THR A 285 -8.13 -16.93 0.07
C THR A 285 -6.69 -16.67 0.51
N GLU A 286 -5.72 -17.43 0.02
CA GLU A 286 -4.31 -17.08 0.22
C GLU A 286 -3.96 -15.80 -0.57
N THR A 287 -3.14 -14.92 -0.01
CA THR A 287 -2.73 -13.66 -0.66
C THR A 287 -1.63 -13.91 -1.73
N LYS A 288 -1.94 -14.74 -2.72
CA LYS A 288 -1.09 -15.09 -3.87
C LYS A 288 -1.93 -15.13 -5.15
N VAL A 289 -1.31 -14.83 -6.28
CA VAL A 289 -1.94 -14.94 -7.61
C VAL A 289 -2.39 -16.40 -7.85
N ASP A 290 -3.58 -16.59 -8.43
CA ASP A 290 -4.27 -17.87 -8.67
C ASP A 290 -4.84 -18.61 -7.43
N ALA A 291 -4.76 -18.03 -6.23
CA ALA A 291 -5.34 -18.65 -5.05
C ALA A 291 -6.87 -18.60 -5.08
N LEU A 292 -7.50 -19.77 -5.04
CA LEU A 292 -8.94 -19.91 -4.81
C LEU A 292 -9.21 -19.99 -3.32
N ASP A 293 -10.36 -19.51 -2.89
CA ASP A 293 -10.79 -19.66 -1.51
C ASP A 293 -11.05 -21.13 -1.18
N ASN A 294 -10.89 -21.45 0.10
CA ASN A 294 -11.23 -22.76 0.63
C ASN A 294 -12.49 -22.65 1.49
N SER A 295 -13.61 -23.16 1.00
CA SER A 295 -14.90 -23.19 1.71
C SER A 295 -14.89 -23.98 3.03
N GLN A 296 -13.82 -24.75 3.31
CA GLN A 296 -13.61 -25.46 4.57
C GLN A 296 -12.82 -24.63 5.60
N ASN A 297 -12.21 -23.52 5.20
CA ASN A 297 -11.41 -22.66 6.06
C ASN A 297 -12.04 -21.26 6.09
N MET A 298 -12.98 -21.08 7.02
CA MET A 298 -13.70 -19.82 7.20
C MET A 298 -12.93 -18.90 8.14
N GLU A 299 -12.92 -17.61 7.83
CA GLU A 299 -12.47 -16.55 8.72
C GLU A 299 -13.66 -15.72 9.17
N THR A 300 -13.63 -15.32 10.45
CA THR A 300 -14.51 -14.29 10.97
C THR A 300 -13.95 -12.94 10.55
N GLY A 301 -14.85 -12.03 10.16
CA GLY A 301 -14.52 -10.66 9.90
C GLY A 301 -13.89 -9.98 11.11
N GLY A 302 -13.29 -8.82 10.86
CA GLY A 302 -12.67 -8.01 11.90
C GLY A 302 -11.58 -7.12 11.33
N ARG A 303 -11.01 -6.27 12.19
CA ARG A 303 -9.99 -5.28 11.80
C ARG A 303 -8.77 -5.88 11.08
N SER A 304 -8.39 -7.10 11.44
CA SER A 304 -7.25 -7.80 10.83
C SER A 304 -7.50 -8.24 9.38
N GLN A 305 -8.74 -8.15 8.91
CA GLN A 305 -9.12 -8.53 7.55
C GLN A 305 -9.04 -7.38 6.55
N LEU A 306 -8.90 -6.15 7.03
CA LEU A 306 -8.70 -4.98 6.18
C LEU A 306 -7.39 -5.09 5.38
N PRO A 307 -7.21 -4.34 4.28
CA PRO A 307 -5.91 -4.25 3.61
C PRO A 307 -4.79 -3.83 4.58
N GLU A 308 -3.58 -4.34 4.38
CA GLU A 308 -2.46 -4.10 5.30
C GLU A 308 -2.18 -2.60 5.47
N SER A 309 -2.23 -1.85 4.36
CA SER A 309 -2.04 -0.39 4.34
C SER A 309 -3.11 0.36 5.14
N VAL A 310 -4.36 -0.11 5.12
CA VAL A 310 -5.48 0.46 5.91
C VAL A 310 -5.27 0.16 7.40
N GLN A 311 -4.89 -1.07 7.74
CA GLN A 311 -4.56 -1.45 9.12
C GLN A 311 -3.41 -0.61 9.68
N GLN A 312 -2.35 -0.40 8.89
CA GLN A 312 -1.20 0.41 9.29
C GLN A 312 -1.57 1.88 9.48
N ALA A 313 -2.34 2.47 8.55
CA ALA A 313 -2.76 3.87 8.66
C ALA A 313 -3.62 4.13 9.90
N LEU A 314 -4.52 3.19 10.26
CA LEU A 314 -5.41 3.32 11.42
C LEU A 314 -4.76 2.85 12.74
N GLY A 315 -3.74 1.98 12.68
CA GLY A 315 -3.25 1.22 13.84
C GLY A 315 -2.26 1.93 14.77
N ARG A 316 -1.75 3.11 14.41
CA ARG A 316 -0.91 4.07 15.18
C ARG A 316 -0.19 3.63 16.49
N LYS A 317 0.44 2.45 16.56
CA LYS A 317 1.11 1.95 17.78
C LYS A 317 2.51 2.55 18.02
N ASP A 318 3.09 3.10 16.98
CA ASP A 318 4.52 3.42 16.84
C ASP A 318 4.80 4.93 16.84
N LEU A 319 3.76 5.76 16.83
CA LEU A 319 3.83 7.22 16.91
C LEU A 319 3.50 7.78 18.32
N ASN A 320 3.38 6.96 19.36
CA ASN A 320 3.05 7.44 20.73
C ASN A 320 4.27 7.68 21.65
N SER A 321 5.50 7.56 21.14
CA SER A 321 6.70 7.84 21.93
C SER A 321 7.10 9.32 21.83
N PHE A 322 6.65 10.10 22.84
CA PHE A 322 6.92 11.54 23.02
C PHE A 322 8.37 11.97 22.69
N LEU A 323 9.37 11.12 22.94
CA LEU A 323 10.80 11.43 22.74
C LEU A 323 11.35 11.06 21.34
N SER A 324 10.70 10.17 20.58
CA SER A 324 11.13 9.79 19.22
C SER A 324 10.44 10.59 18.11
N ASN A 325 9.41 11.36 18.47
CA ASN A 325 8.50 12.02 17.54
C ASN A 325 8.84 13.48 17.22
N PHE A 326 9.86 14.04 17.88
CA PHE A 326 10.30 15.42 17.67
C PHE A 326 10.78 15.71 16.24
N ASP A 327 11.16 14.68 15.46
CA ASP A 327 11.78 14.82 14.13
C ASP A 327 10.89 14.39 12.94
N LYS A 328 9.62 14.01 13.15
CA LYS A 328 8.76 13.38 12.12
C LYS A 328 7.45 14.08 11.70
N PRO A 329 7.28 15.43 11.72
CA PRO A 329 6.01 16.08 11.35
C PRO A 329 5.42 15.68 9.99
N SER A 330 6.28 15.37 9.02
CA SER A 330 5.85 14.92 7.69
C SER A 330 5.19 13.53 7.71
N GLU A 331 5.63 12.63 8.59
CA GLU A 331 5.02 11.29 8.72
C GLU A 331 3.62 11.39 9.34
N TYR A 332 3.42 12.31 10.29
CA TYR A 332 2.09 12.56 10.86
C TYR A 332 1.13 13.22 9.87
N ALA A 333 1.62 14.19 9.09
CA ALA A 333 0.82 14.80 8.04
C ALA A 333 0.44 13.75 6.97
N GLU A 334 1.37 12.86 6.63
CA GLU A 334 1.12 11.78 5.68
C GLU A 334 0.13 10.74 6.20
N ASN A 335 0.25 10.32 7.46
CA ASN A 335 -0.74 9.44 8.08
C ASN A 335 -2.14 10.08 8.09
N ALA A 336 -2.24 11.37 8.45
CA ALA A 336 -3.53 12.08 8.43
C ALA A 336 -4.11 12.13 7.01
N ARG A 337 -3.28 12.38 5.99
CA ARG A 337 -3.72 12.31 4.58
C ARG A 337 -4.23 10.91 4.21
N GLN A 338 -3.51 9.86 4.57
CA GLN A 338 -3.94 8.47 4.31
C GLN A 338 -5.27 8.16 4.98
N VAL A 339 -5.47 8.60 6.23
CA VAL A 339 -6.75 8.40 6.93
C VAL A 339 -7.88 9.22 6.31
N SER A 340 -7.61 10.44 5.86
CA SER A 340 -8.58 11.23 5.07
C SER A 340 -8.95 10.53 3.77
N THR A 341 -7.98 9.97 3.04
CA THR A 341 -8.23 9.17 1.83
C THR A 341 -9.07 7.92 2.12
N ILE A 342 -8.78 7.21 3.22
CA ILE A 342 -9.60 6.06 3.66
C ILE A 342 -11.03 6.52 3.96
N ALA A 343 -11.21 7.61 4.69
CA ALA A 343 -12.53 8.15 4.99
C ALA A 343 -13.28 8.58 3.71
N ASP A 344 -12.59 9.19 2.74
CA ASP A 344 -13.19 9.56 1.44
C ASP A 344 -13.70 8.32 0.68
N ILE A 345 -12.90 7.24 0.59
CA ILE A 345 -13.34 5.97 0.00
C ILE A 345 -14.57 5.43 0.74
N VAL A 346 -14.54 5.41 2.08
CA VAL A 346 -15.65 4.94 2.90
C VAL A 346 -16.92 5.79 2.72
N SER A 347 -16.77 7.08 2.41
CA SER A 347 -17.89 7.99 2.22
C SER A 347 -18.78 7.60 1.03
N HIS A 348 -18.22 6.89 0.05
CA HIS A 348 -18.88 6.42 -1.18
C HIS A 348 -19.53 5.04 -1.07
N GLY A 349 -19.36 4.34 0.05
CA GLY A 349 -19.99 3.04 0.30
C GLY A 349 -21.47 3.13 0.66
N ASN A 350 -22.10 1.96 0.73
CA ASN A 350 -23.45 1.80 1.22
C ASN A 350 -23.49 1.99 2.75
N SER A 351 -24.17 3.04 3.21
CA SER A 351 -24.34 3.32 4.64
C SER A 351 -25.09 2.23 5.41
N GLU A 352 -25.83 1.34 4.74
CA GLU A 352 -26.50 0.22 5.42
C GLU A 352 -25.54 -0.85 5.93
N LEU A 353 -24.33 -0.92 5.34
CA LEU A 353 -23.25 -1.82 5.75
C LEU A 353 -22.37 -1.22 6.85
N GLN A 354 -22.49 0.07 7.14
CA GLN A 354 -21.74 0.80 8.18
C GLN A 354 -22.41 0.65 9.54
N ARG A 355 -22.42 -0.58 10.05
CA ARG A 355 -23.00 -0.93 11.34
C ARG A 355 -22.15 -1.98 12.05
N ASP A 356 -21.67 -1.62 13.23
CA ASP A 356 -20.83 -2.46 14.09
C ASP A 356 -19.61 -3.02 13.36
N THR A 357 -18.91 -2.17 12.61
CA THR A 357 -17.75 -2.60 11.82
C THR A 357 -16.43 -2.26 12.50
N GLY A 358 -15.48 -3.18 12.37
CA GLY A 358 -14.13 -2.99 12.86
C GLY A 358 -13.44 -1.79 12.21
N LEU A 359 -13.76 -1.48 10.95
CA LEU A 359 -13.25 -0.32 10.22
C LEU A 359 -13.69 1.00 10.86
N ASP A 360 -14.99 1.19 11.09
CA ASP A 360 -15.52 2.43 11.65
C ASP A 360 -15.02 2.62 13.08
N ALA A 361 -14.98 1.54 13.85
CA ALA A 361 -14.37 1.55 15.18
C ALA A 361 -12.86 1.89 15.14
N ALA A 362 -12.11 1.43 14.14
CA ALA A 362 -10.68 1.75 13.99
C ALA A 362 -10.45 3.22 13.60
N MET A 363 -11.33 3.80 12.78
CA MET A 363 -11.29 5.24 12.47
C MET A 363 -11.59 6.08 13.72
N LEU A 364 -12.56 5.66 14.55
CA LEU A 364 -12.85 6.33 15.82
C LEU A 364 -11.70 6.21 16.82
N ASP A 365 -11.08 5.03 16.93
CA ASP A 365 -9.87 4.82 17.74
C ASP A 365 -8.73 5.75 17.30
N TRP A 366 -8.48 5.82 15.99
CA TRP A 366 -7.49 6.74 15.44
C TRP A 366 -7.82 8.19 15.80
N SER A 367 -9.09 8.60 15.71
CA SER A 367 -9.51 9.97 16.03
C SER A 367 -9.29 10.32 17.51
N ARG A 368 -9.56 9.38 18.42
CA ARG A 368 -9.31 9.53 19.85
C ARG A 368 -7.82 9.73 20.09
N ASP A 369 -7.00 8.87 19.51
CA ASP A 369 -5.55 8.95 19.66
C ASP A 369 -4.99 10.25 19.04
N THR A 370 -5.59 10.78 17.97
CA THR A 370 -5.23 12.09 17.38
C THR A 370 -5.53 13.23 18.34
N LEU A 371 -6.71 13.22 18.95
CA LEU A 371 -7.18 14.30 19.83
C LEU A 371 -6.45 14.30 21.18
N HIS A 372 -6.04 13.12 21.63
CA HIS A 372 -5.27 12.91 22.84
C HIS A 372 -3.77 13.23 22.67
N ASP A 373 -3.30 13.50 21.45
CA ASP A 373 -1.88 13.72 21.15
C ASP A 373 -1.30 14.90 21.98
N PRO A 374 -0.27 14.66 22.83
CA PRO A 374 0.38 15.69 23.63
C PRO A 374 1.13 16.74 22.79
N LEU A 375 1.33 16.51 21.49
CA LEU A 375 1.89 17.47 20.53
C LEU A 375 0.85 18.51 20.04
N ARG A 376 -0.15 18.84 20.87
CA ARG A 376 -1.11 19.92 20.57
C ARG A 376 -0.33 21.14 20.05
N PRO A 377 -0.73 21.76 18.92
CA PRO A 377 -0.03 22.90 18.33
C PRO A 377 0.24 24.04 19.31
N SER A 378 -0.63 24.19 20.32
CA SER A 378 -0.46 25.14 21.43
C SER A 378 0.68 24.78 22.40
N LEU A 379 0.86 23.49 22.74
CA LEU A 379 1.99 22.99 23.53
C LEU A 379 3.30 23.05 22.72
N TRP A 380 3.27 22.69 21.44
CA TRP A 380 4.42 22.83 20.53
C TRP A 380 4.92 24.29 20.47
N SER A 381 4.02 25.24 20.22
CA SER A 381 4.34 26.66 20.15
C SER A 381 4.83 27.19 21.50
N ALA A 382 4.24 26.74 22.61
CA ALA A 382 4.63 27.14 23.96
C ALA A 382 6.00 26.57 24.40
N VAL A 383 6.36 25.36 23.97
CA VAL A 383 7.59 24.67 24.39
C VAL A 383 8.78 25.01 23.50
N THR A 384 8.58 25.20 22.20
CA THR A 384 9.69 25.37 21.23
C THR A 384 9.93 26.82 20.80
N GLY A 385 8.95 27.71 20.96
CA GLY A 385 8.99 29.06 20.39
C GLY A 385 9.01 29.09 18.85
N ALA A 386 8.97 27.94 18.18
CA ALA A 386 8.74 27.81 16.76
C ALA A 386 7.23 27.94 16.51
N GLY A 387 6.84 28.62 15.43
CA GLY A 387 5.46 28.54 14.95
C GLY A 387 5.06 27.07 14.77
N GLY A 388 3.80 26.73 15.03
CA GLY A 388 3.28 25.37 14.79
C GLY A 388 3.56 24.89 13.38
N PHE A 389 3.57 23.57 13.16
CA PHE A 389 3.58 22.98 11.82
C PHE A 389 2.20 23.16 11.18
N PRO A 390 2.00 24.15 10.28
CA PRO A 390 0.66 24.45 9.77
C PRO A 390 0.12 23.29 8.93
N GLU A 391 1.01 22.64 8.17
CA GLU A 391 0.70 21.51 7.29
C GLU A 391 0.20 20.28 8.05
N TYR A 392 0.82 19.91 9.17
CA TYR A 392 0.33 18.80 9.99
C TYR A 392 -1.01 19.14 10.65
N ALA A 393 -1.13 20.33 11.23
CA ALA A 393 -2.37 20.75 11.87
C ALA A 393 -3.55 20.77 10.89
N GLU A 394 -3.32 21.19 9.64
CA GLU A 394 -4.33 21.19 8.58
C GLU A 394 -4.69 19.77 8.16
N ALA A 395 -3.70 18.92 7.84
CA ALA A 395 -3.95 17.53 7.44
C ALA A 395 -4.70 16.75 8.53
N ARG A 396 -4.30 16.95 9.79
CA ARG A 396 -4.95 16.36 10.97
C ARG A 396 -6.40 16.78 11.11
N ASP A 397 -6.68 18.08 11.03
CA ASP A 397 -8.04 18.60 11.21
C ASP A 397 -8.96 18.16 10.06
N ASN A 398 -8.48 18.13 8.83
CA ASN A 398 -9.23 17.59 7.70
C ASN A 398 -9.56 16.11 7.91
N ALA A 399 -8.57 15.29 8.24
CA ALA A 399 -8.75 13.87 8.50
C ALA A 399 -9.72 13.58 9.65
N LEU A 400 -9.64 14.33 10.75
CA LEU A 400 -10.60 14.24 11.85
C LEU A 400 -12.03 14.56 11.40
N ALA A 401 -12.20 15.62 10.61
CA ALA A 401 -13.51 15.99 10.10
C ALA A 401 -14.08 14.92 9.15
N ASP A 402 -13.25 14.37 8.27
CA ASP A 402 -13.65 13.31 7.33
C ASP A 402 -14.06 12.04 8.07
N VAL A 403 -13.24 11.60 9.04
CA VAL A 403 -13.54 10.46 9.91
C VAL A 403 -14.88 10.65 10.64
N PHE A 404 -15.13 11.82 11.23
CA PHE A 404 -16.39 12.05 11.93
C PHE A 404 -17.60 12.09 10.98
N ASN A 405 -17.43 12.54 9.73
CA ASN A 405 -18.49 12.53 8.73
C ASN A 405 -18.79 11.13 8.16
N THR A 406 -17.85 10.20 8.28
CA THR A 406 -17.98 8.83 7.77
C THR A 406 -18.25 7.83 8.89
N ALA A 407 -17.28 7.57 9.76
CA ALA A 407 -17.40 6.65 10.89
C ALA A 407 -18.54 7.03 11.85
N GLY A 408 -18.89 8.32 11.92
CA GLY A 408 -20.03 8.81 12.70
C GLY A 408 -21.40 8.29 12.24
N ARG A 409 -21.49 7.67 11.06
CA ARG A 409 -22.70 7.00 10.56
C ARG A 409 -22.95 5.67 11.27
N ASP A 410 -21.91 5.02 11.79
CA ASP A 410 -22.01 3.81 12.59
C ASP A 410 -22.30 4.17 14.06
N HIS A 411 -23.58 4.31 14.37
CA HIS A 411 -24.03 4.64 15.71
C HIS A 411 -23.65 3.59 16.77
N ALA A 412 -23.43 2.33 16.38
CA ALA A 412 -22.98 1.29 17.32
C ALA A 412 -21.52 1.52 17.70
N ALA A 413 -20.65 1.76 16.72
CA ALA A 413 -19.25 2.12 16.96
C ALA A 413 -19.12 3.42 17.77
N VAL A 414 -19.91 4.46 17.45
CA VAL A 414 -19.94 5.71 18.23
C VAL A 414 -20.41 5.47 19.66
N SER A 415 -21.48 4.71 19.87
CA SER A 415 -21.98 4.39 21.21
C SER A 415 -20.96 3.60 22.03
N SER A 416 -20.27 2.65 21.40
CA SER A 416 -19.20 1.85 22.01
C SER A 416 -18.05 2.75 22.46
N GLU A 417 -17.59 3.65 21.57
CA GLU A 417 -16.52 4.60 21.87
C GLU A 417 -16.88 5.54 23.03
N LEU A 418 -18.08 6.10 23.02
CA LEU A 418 -18.56 7.01 24.09
C LEU A 418 -18.79 6.31 25.43
N SER A 419 -19.11 5.02 25.41
CA SER A 419 -19.33 4.21 26.61
C SER A 419 -18.06 3.55 27.14
N SER A 420 -16.96 3.63 26.39
CA SER A 420 -15.65 3.10 26.79
C SER A 420 -15.08 3.82 28.02
N GLU A 421 -14.09 3.21 28.67
CA GLU A 421 -13.36 3.84 29.79
C GLU A 421 -12.68 5.17 29.37
N THR A 422 -12.38 5.32 28.08
CA THR A 422 -11.76 6.51 27.49
C THR A 422 -12.76 7.52 26.93
N GLY A 423 -14.07 7.22 26.90
CA GLY A 423 -15.08 8.06 26.25
C GLY A 423 -15.18 9.48 26.82
N GLN A 424 -15.05 9.65 28.15
CA GLN A 424 -15.04 10.98 28.77
C GLN A 424 -13.79 11.80 28.40
N GLN A 425 -12.64 11.13 28.30
CA GLN A 425 -11.39 11.76 27.87
C GLN A 425 -11.48 12.18 26.40
N PHE A 426 -12.03 11.31 25.55
CA PHE A 426 -12.30 11.61 24.14
C PHE A 426 -13.18 12.85 23.97
N LEU A 427 -14.31 12.94 24.69
CA LEU A 427 -15.18 14.12 24.67
C LEU A 427 -14.48 15.39 25.19
N THR A 428 -13.65 15.24 26.23
CA THR A 428 -12.86 16.34 26.79
C THR A 428 -11.83 16.84 25.78
N ASP A 429 -11.17 15.93 25.08
CA ASP A 429 -10.17 16.28 24.09
C ASP A 429 -10.79 16.91 22.84
N LEU A 430 -11.92 16.37 22.37
CA LEU A 430 -12.72 16.95 21.29
C LEU A 430 -13.19 18.37 21.64
N HIS A 431 -13.68 18.59 22.87
CA HIS A 431 -14.15 19.91 23.31
C HIS A 431 -13.03 20.94 23.41
N ASN A 432 -11.84 20.50 23.83
CA ASN A 432 -10.68 21.35 24.00
C ASN A 432 -9.80 21.45 22.74
N HIS A 433 -10.17 20.76 21.66
CA HIS A 433 -9.43 20.79 20.41
C HIS A 433 -9.58 22.14 19.72
N VAL A 434 -8.44 22.76 19.39
CA VAL A 434 -8.41 24.00 18.63
C VAL A 434 -8.31 23.65 17.15
N TRP A 435 -9.44 23.77 16.47
CA TRP A 435 -9.54 23.63 15.02
C TRP A 435 -8.90 24.81 14.30
N LEU A 436 -8.11 24.56 13.27
CA LEU A 436 -7.68 25.59 12.34
C LEU A 436 -8.90 26.21 11.65
N MET A 437 -9.08 27.52 11.80
CA MET A 437 -10.12 28.26 11.11
C MET A 437 -9.78 28.38 9.61
N HIS A 438 -10.32 27.47 8.80
CA HIS A 438 -10.64 27.73 7.40
C HIS A 438 -12.15 27.62 7.22
N LEU A 439 -12.71 28.47 6.36
CA LEU A 439 -14.15 28.63 6.14
C LEU A 439 -14.91 27.29 6.15
N ILE A 440 -15.62 27.09 7.25
CA ILE A 440 -16.70 26.15 7.49
C ILE A 440 -17.51 25.91 6.20
N ARG A 441 -17.40 24.72 5.58
CA ARG A 441 -18.58 24.11 4.97
C ARG A 441 -19.46 23.67 6.15
N SER A 442 -20.57 24.36 6.31
CA SER A 442 -21.46 24.29 7.47
C SER A 442 -22.20 22.95 7.53
N THR A 443 -21.66 21.97 8.26
CA THR A 443 -22.49 20.83 8.67
C THR A 443 -22.09 20.19 10.00
N THR A 444 -20.82 20.23 10.41
CA THR A 444 -20.34 19.37 11.51
C THR A 444 -20.70 19.84 12.92
N ARG A 445 -21.14 21.09 13.13
CA ARG A 445 -21.50 21.57 14.48
C ARG A 445 -22.85 21.07 14.99
N THR A 446 -23.63 20.36 14.19
CA THR A 446 -25.01 19.98 14.54
C THR A 446 -25.23 18.47 14.69
N ALA A 447 -24.28 17.61 14.28
CA ALA A 447 -24.49 16.16 14.28
C ALA A 447 -24.16 15.48 15.63
N PHE A 448 -23.31 16.06 16.48
CA PHE A 448 -22.83 15.40 17.71
C PHE A 448 -23.55 15.79 19.00
N ILE A 449 -24.56 16.68 18.95
CA ILE A 449 -25.33 17.13 20.14
C ILE A 449 -26.84 16.90 19.93
N ARG A 450 -27.25 15.86 19.22
CA ARG A 450 -28.63 15.38 19.26
C ARG A 450 -28.73 13.87 19.28
#